data_AF-A0A2W1CMY4-F1
#
_entry.id   AF-A0A2W1CMY4-F1
#
_cell.length_a   1.000
_cell.length_b   1.000
_cell.length_c   1.000
_cell.angle_alpha   90.00
_cell.angle_beta   90.00
_cell.angle_gamma   90.00
#
_symmetry.space_group_name_H-M   'P 1'
#
loop_
_entity.id
_entity.type
_entity.pdbx_description
1 polymer ?
#
loop_
_entity_poly.entity_id
_entity_poly.type
_entity_poly.pdbx_seq_one_letter_code
_entity_poly.pdbx_strand_id
1 'polypeptide(L)'
;MQISLLTNIFLALSVLQLAACAPEPKNFLPLPGTANTKLEVRQVSATPSQAELCLDYQTTANMSTIGANSSYRTVILQRAPVGTLVSAGMLNAAMAKLPALTADPDLNLRCGNWTEIAVVEAAKNFSMGIVAQYETAGLPVGIKAGPEVLIIVGVIAMLFSVVWVFPG
;
A
#
# COMPACT_ATOMS: atom_id res chain seq x y z
N MET A 1 -9.67 -47.19 11.44
CA MET A 1 -9.30 -47.24 10.01
C MET A 1 -9.88 -46.01 9.30
N GLN A 2 -9.39 -44.80 9.61
CA GLN A 2 -9.95 -43.52 9.09
C GLN A 2 -8.86 -42.51 8.64
N ILE A 3 -7.58 -42.84 8.81
CA ILE A 3 -6.46 -41.93 8.52
C ILE A 3 -6.11 -41.91 7.02
N SER A 4 -6.43 -42.98 6.27
CA SER A 4 -6.02 -43.11 4.86
C SER A 4 -6.77 -42.17 3.91
N LEU A 5 -8.00 -41.77 4.23
CA LEU A 5 -8.78 -40.87 3.36
C LEU A 5 -8.26 -39.43 3.39
N LEU A 6 -7.79 -38.97 4.55
CA LEU A 6 -7.28 -37.61 4.74
C LEU A 6 -5.94 -37.41 4.03
N THR A 7 -5.07 -38.42 4.04
CA THR A 7 -3.76 -38.37 3.36
C THR A 7 -3.91 -38.23 1.85
N ASN A 8 -4.88 -38.93 1.24
CA ASN A 8 -5.15 -38.83 -0.19
C ASN A 8 -5.74 -37.45 -0.59
N ILE A 9 -6.52 -36.82 0.29
CA ILE A 9 -7.06 -35.47 0.07
C ILE A 9 -5.93 -34.43 0.11
N PHE A 10 -5.02 -34.52 1.08
CA PHE A 10 -3.87 -33.61 1.17
C PHE A 10 -2.92 -33.74 -0.03
N LEU A 11 -2.72 -34.97 -0.53
CA LEU A 11 -1.89 -35.24 -1.70
C LEU A 11 -2.55 -34.74 -3.00
N ALA A 12 -3.88 -34.82 -3.10
CA ALA A 12 -4.62 -34.22 -4.20
C ALA A 12 -4.56 -32.67 -4.17
N LEU A 13 -4.65 -32.06 -2.97
CA LEU A 13 -4.55 -30.60 -2.82
C LEU A 13 -3.14 -30.07 -3.17
N SER A 14 -2.07 -30.81 -2.87
CA SER A 14 -0.70 -30.38 -3.19
C SER A 14 -0.43 -30.34 -4.70
N VAL A 15 -1.07 -31.21 -5.49
CA VAL A 15 -0.95 -31.18 -6.96
C VAL A 15 -1.75 -30.03 -7.57
N LEU A 16 -2.90 -29.68 -6.99
CA LEU A 16 -3.70 -28.53 -7.46
C LEU A 16 -2.98 -27.18 -7.26
N GLN A 17 -2.19 -27.03 -6.18
CA GLN A 17 -1.43 -25.80 -5.95
C GLN A 17 -0.25 -25.62 -6.91
N LEU A 18 0.26 -26.70 -7.51
CA LEU A 18 1.32 -26.62 -8.53
C LEU A 18 0.78 -26.16 -9.89
N ALA A 19 -0.52 -26.34 -10.17
CA ALA A 19 -1.16 -25.89 -11.40
C ALA A 19 -1.54 -24.39 -11.39
N ALA A 20 -1.61 -23.75 -10.22
CA ALA A 20 -1.94 -22.32 -10.10
C ALA A 20 -0.71 -21.40 -10.31
N CYS A 21 0.49 -21.97 -10.45
CA CYS A 21 1.74 -21.22 -10.59
C CYS A 21 2.48 -21.55 -11.90
N ALA A 22 1.73 -21.89 -12.96
CA ALA A 22 2.29 -21.97 -14.31
C ALA A 22 2.34 -20.56 -14.94
N PRO A 23 3.48 -20.14 -15.53
CA PRO A 23 3.54 -18.89 -16.27
C PRO A 23 2.55 -18.95 -17.45
N GLU A 24 1.72 -17.90 -17.59
CA GLU A 24 0.78 -17.74 -18.70
C GLU A 24 1.44 -18.08 -20.04
N PRO A 25 0.97 -19.12 -20.77
CA PRO A 25 1.30 -19.24 -22.17
C PRO A 25 0.56 -18.12 -22.92
N LYS A 26 1.32 -17.16 -23.46
CA LYS A 26 0.88 -16.10 -24.38
C LYS A 26 0.40 -16.64 -25.74
N ASN A 27 -0.41 -17.71 -25.75
CA ASN A 27 -0.99 -18.26 -26.96
C ASN A 27 -2.50 -18.06 -26.93
N PHE A 28 -2.84 -16.90 -27.44
CA PHE A 28 -4.17 -16.40 -27.77
C PHE A 28 -4.91 -17.42 -28.64
N LEU A 29 -5.92 -18.08 -28.07
CA LEU A 29 -6.96 -18.76 -28.85
C LEU A 29 -7.73 -17.68 -29.63
N PRO A 30 -7.88 -17.81 -30.96
CA PRO A 30 -8.61 -16.81 -31.73
C PRO A 30 -10.11 -17.00 -31.50
N LEU A 31 -10.67 -16.30 -30.51
CA LEU A 31 -12.10 -16.02 -30.50
C LEU A 31 -12.40 -15.00 -31.61
N PRO A 32 -13.44 -15.21 -32.43
CA PRO A 32 -13.83 -14.25 -33.45
C PRO A 32 -14.38 -13.00 -32.76
N GLY A 33 -13.58 -11.92 -32.74
CA GLY A 33 -13.94 -10.67 -32.08
C GLY A 33 -12.77 -9.85 -31.54
N THR A 34 -11.54 -10.35 -31.65
CA THR A 34 -10.34 -9.63 -31.18
C THR A 34 -9.95 -8.52 -32.14
N ALA A 35 -10.50 -7.34 -31.85
CA ALA A 35 -9.99 -6.07 -32.34
C ALA A 35 -8.48 -6.02 -32.09
N ASN A 36 -7.74 -5.66 -33.14
CA ASN A 36 -6.32 -5.36 -33.10
C ASN A 36 -6.03 -4.26 -32.06
N THR A 37 -5.86 -4.61 -30.79
CA THR A 37 -5.25 -3.73 -29.80
C THR A 37 -3.74 -3.72 -30.04
N LYS A 38 -3.33 -3.14 -31.18
CA LYS A 38 -2.02 -2.50 -31.25
C LYS A 38 -2.11 -1.35 -30.26
N LEU A 39 -1.68 -1.59 -29.02
CA LEU A 39 -1.44 -0.53 -28.06
C LEU A 39 -0.37 0.37 -28.67
N GLU A 40 -0.81 1.43 -29.31
CA GLU A 40 0.05 2.52 -29.72
C GLU A 40 0.53 3.19 -28.42
N VAL A 41 1.77 2.91 -28.06
CA VAL A 41 2.44 3.57 -26.95
C VAL A 41 2.53 5.06 -27.30
N ARG A 42 1.60 5.86 -26.78
CA ARG A 42 1.66 7.34 -26.79
C ARG A 42 2.70 7.89 -25.81
N GLN A 43 3.69 7.10 -25.38
CA GLN A 43 4.76 7.62 -24.55
C GLN A 43 5.75 8.38 -25.44
N VAL A 44 5.49 9.68 -25.56
CA VAL A 44 6.52 10.66 -25.87
C VAL A 44 7.56 10.54 -24.75
N SER A 45 8.78 10.11 -25.10
CA SER A 45 9.95 10.30 -24.24
C SER A 45 10.29 11.79 -24.27
N ALA A 46 9.43 12.62 -23.69
CA ALA A 46 9.73 14.02 -23.46
C ALA A 46 10.65 14.04 -22.25
N THR A 47 11.88 14.53 -22.43
CA THR A 47 12.69 14.97 -21.29
C THR A 47 11.81 15.93 -20.49
N PRO A 48 11.47 15.60 -19.23
CA PRO A 48 10.52 16.38 -18.46
C PRO A 48 11.03 17.81 -18.37
N SER A 49 10.15 18.77 -18.60
CA SER A 49 10.52 20.18 -18.48
C SER A 49 10.96 20.49 -17.04
N GLN A 50 11.79 21.51 -16.84
CA GLN A 50 12.25 21.88 -15.49
C GLN A 50 11.08 22.13 -14.52
N ALA A 51 9.99 22.72 -15.01
CA ALA A 51 8.78 22.95 -14.22
C ALA A 51 8.09 21.64 -13.80
N GLU A 52 8.10 20.64 -14.68
CA GLU A 52 7.51 19.31 -14.44
C GLU A 52 8.31 18.51 -13.40
N LEU A 53 9.65 18.61 -13.44
CA LEU A 53 10.54 18.03 -12.42
C LEU A 53 10.31 18.64 -11.04
N CYS A 54 10.16 19.97 -10.95
CA CYS A 54 9.86 20.63 -9.67
C CYS A 54 8.46 20.26 -9.15
N LEU A 55 7.47 20.13 -10.04
CA LEU A 55 6.11 19.73 -9.67
C LEU A 55 6.07 18.27 -9.18
N ASP A 56 6.79 17.36 -9.84
CA ASP A 56 6.89 15.96 -9.40
C ASP A 56 7.60 15.86 -8.06
N TYR A 57 8.64 16.67 -7.84
CA TYR A 57 9.31 16.75 -6.55
C TYR A 57 8.40 17.28 -5.45
N GLN A 58 7.67 18.36 -5.67
CA GLN A 58 6.69 18.90 -4.72
C GLN A 58 5.62 17.85 -4.38
N THR A 59 5.08 17.18 -5.39
CA THR A 59 4.02 16.17 -5.21
C THR A 59 4.55 14.97 -4.44
N THR A 60 5.75 14.50 -4.79
CA THR A 60 6.43 13.40 -4.10
C THR A 60 6.77 13.78 -2.65
N ALA A 61 7.23 15.00 -2.41
CA ALA A 61 7.47 15.54 -1.07
C ALA A 61 6.21 15.51 -0.21
N ASN A 62 5.10 16.06 -0.70
CA ASN A 62 3.84 16.05 0.02
C ASN A 62 3.31 14.63 0.28
N MET A 63 3.32 13.75 -0.73
CA MET A 63 2.83 12.37 -0.57
C MET A 63 3.71 11.53 0.34
N SER A 64 5.03 11.74 0.33
CA SER A 64 5.93 11.04 1.23
C SER A 64 5.77 11.51 2.69
N THR A 65 5.59 12.82 2.93
CA THR A 65 5.32 13.39 4.26
C THR A 65 4.02 12.82 4.84
N ILE A 66 2.99 12.69 4.01
CA ILE A 66 1.73 12.04 4.40
C ILE A 66 1.93 10.55 4.65
N GLY A 67 2.71 9.87 3.80
CA GLY A 67 3.00 8.45 3.93
C GLY A 67 3.82 8.08 5.15
N ALA A 68 4.74 8.96 5.57
CA ALA A 68 5.66 8.78 6.69
C ALA A 68 5.01 9.05 8.05
N ASN A 69 3.92 9.83 8.10
CA ASN A 69 3.16 10.08 9.32
C ASN A 69 1.92 9.16 9.37
N SER A 70 1.83 8.30 10.39
CA SER A 70 0.72 7.34 10.52
C SER A 70 -0.65 8.02 10.57
N SER A 71 -0.75 9.20 11.19
CA SER A 71 -2.02 9.92 11.34
C SER A 71 -2.49 10.52 10.02
N TYR A 72 -1.58 10.98 9.17
CA TYR A 72 -1.94 11.50 7.84
C TYR A 72 -2.24 10.34 6.89
N ARG A 73 -1.43 9.28 6.98
CA ARG A 73 -1.61 8.05 6.21
C ARG A 73 -2.98 7.42 6.44
N THR A 74 -3.45 7.31 7.68
CA THR A 74 -4.77 6.71 7.98
C THR A 74 -5.91 7.49 7.33
N VAL A 75 -5.82 8.81 7.28
CA VAL A 75 -6.82 9.66 6.61
C VAL A 75 -6.92 9.34 5.14
N ILE A 76 -5.79 9.28 4.43
CA ILE A 76 -5.79 8.91 3.02
C ILE A 76 -6.28 7.47 2.83
N LEU A 77 -5.82 6.52 3.63
CA LEU A 77 -6.22 5.11 3.48
C LEU A 77 -7.73 4.90 3.70
N GLN A 78 -8.37 5.69 4.57
CA GLN A 78 -9.79 5.55 4.86
C GLN A 78 -10.68 6.37 3.91
N ARG A 79 -10.17 7.47 3.35
CA ARG A 79 -10.97 8.40 2.52
C ARG A 79 -10.71 8.31 1.03
N ALA A 80 -9.60 7.74 0.60
CA ALA A 80 -9.29 7.62 -0.82
C ALA A 80 -10.30 6.71 -1.54
N PRO A 81 -10.84 7.14 -2.70
CA PRO A 81 -11.85 6.37 -3.44
C PRO A 81 -11.28 5.13 -4.13
N VAL A 82 -9.95 5.01 -4.20
CA VAL A 82 -9.23 3.94 -4.91
C VAL A 82 -8.90 2.72 -4.03
N GLY A 83 -9.39 2.71 -2.78
CA GLY A 83 -9.15 1.64 -1.82
C GLY A 83 -7.79 1.71 -1.12
N THR A 84 -7.65 0.92 -0.05
CA THR A 84 -6.49 0.96 0.86
C THR A 84 -5.21 0.44 0.22
N LEU A 85 -5.27 -0.63 -0.58
CA LEU A 85 -4.09 -1.27 -1.18
C LEU A 85 -3.40 -0.34 -2.18
N VAL A 86 -4.17 0.26 -3.08
CA VAL A 86 -3.66 1.20 -4.10
C VAL A 86 -3.10 2.45 -3.42
N SER A 87 -3.84 3.01 -2.47
CA SER A 87 -3.41 4.19 -1.72
C SER A 87 -2.13 3.94 -0.92
N ALA A 88 -2.02 2.77 -0.27
CA ALA A 88 -0.80 2.37 0.44
C ALA A 88 0.38 2.20 -0.52
N GLY A 89 0.14 1.62 -1.70
CA GLY A 89 1.15 1.50 -2.75
C GLY A 89 1.65 2.85 -3.25
N MET A 90 0.75 3.81 -3.49
CA MET A 90 1.10 5.16 -3.93
C MET A 90 1.95 5.89 -2.87
N LEU A 91 1.55 5.84 -1.59
CA LEU A 91 2.31 6.47 -0.51
C LEU A 91 3.69 5.82 -0.31
N ASN A 92 3.76 4.49 -0.41
CA ASN A 92 5.03 3.76 -0.31
C ASN A 92 5.97 4.07 -1.48
N ALA A 93 5.44 4.17 -2.70
CA ALA A 93 6.21 4.55 -3.87
C ALA A 93 6.76 5.99 -3.75
N ALA A 94 5.97 6.93 -3.22
CA ALA A 94 6.43 8.29 -2.96
C ALA A 94 7.55 8.34 -1.90
N MET A 95 7.41 7.60 -0.81
CA MET A 95 8.47 7.49 0.21
C MET A 95 9.75 6.86 -0.35
N ALA A 96 9.65 5.88 -1.24
CA ALA A 96 10.81 5.25 -1.87
C ALA A 96 11.52 6.17 -2.88
N LYS A 97 10.78 7.04 -3.57
CA LYS A 97 11.35 8.00 -4.53
C LYS A 97 12.04 9.18 -3.87
N LEU A 98 11.50 9.67 -2.74
CA LEU A 98 11.95 10.93 -2.13
C LEU A 98 13.47 11.01 -1.83
N PRO A 99 14.15 9.96 -1.33
CA PRO A 99 15.59 10.03 -1.08
C PRO A 99 16.41 10.35 -2.33
N ALA A 100 16.02 9.83 -3.49
CA ALA A 100 16.72 10.10 -4.74
C ALA A 100 16.54 11.55 -5.21
N LEU A 101 15.34 12.12 -5.05
CA LEU A 101 15.09 13.52 -5.42
C LEU A 101 15.69 14.53 -4.42
N THR A 102 15.71 14.18 -3.14
CA THR A 102 16.26 15.07 -2.09
C THR A 102 17.78 15.07 -2.08
N ALA A 103 18.42 13.97 -2.52
CA ALA A 103 19.86 13.88 -2.64
C ALA A 103 20.43 14.63 -3.87
N ASP A 104 19.59 15.06 -4.81
CA ASP A 104 20.02 15.80 -5.99
C ASP A 104 20.24 17.29 -5.66
N PRO A 105 21.50 17.76 -5.59
CA PRO A 105 21.78 19.15 -5.25
C PRO A 105 21.36 20.11 -6.37
N ASP A 106 21.38 19.69 -7.63
CA ASP A 106 21.00 20.52 -8.77
C ASP A 106 19.49 20.72 -8.80
N LEU A 107 18.71 19.70 -8.43
CA LEU A 107 17.27 19.78 -8.28
C LEU A 107 16.85 20.68 -7.10
N ASN A 108 17.50 20.54 -5.94
CA ASN A 108 17.23 21.38 -4.77
C ASN A 108 17.59 22.85 -4.99
N LEU A 109 18.67 23.14 -5.74
CA LEU A 109 19.04 24.51 -6.11
C LEU A 109 18.03 25.16 -7.06
N ARG A 110 17.38 24.37 -7.93
CA ARG A 110 16.40 24.85 -8.92
C ARG A 110 14.99 24.98 -8.37
N CYS A 111 14.56 24.01 -7.58
CA CYS A 111 13.17 23.91 -7.11
C CYS A 111 13.00 24.37 -5.66
N GLY A 112 14.08 24.46 -4.87
CA GLY A 112 14.02 24.71 -3.42
C GLY A 112 13.78 23.45 -2.60
N ASN A 113 13.92 23.55 -1.28
CA ASN A 113 13.73 22.42 -0.36
C ASN A 113 12.24 22.15 -0.10
N TRP A 114 11.60 21.42 -1.01
CA TRP A 114 10.19 21.07 -0.88
C TRP A 114 9.89 20.12 0.28
N THR A 115 10.88 19.35 0.75
CA THR A 115 10.65 18.44 1.89
C THR A 115 10.33 19.20 3.17
N GLU A 116 11.03 20.30 3.43
CA GLU A 116 10.82 21.13 4.62
C GLU A 116 9.48 21.87 4.53
N ILE A 117 9.17 22.44 3.36
CA ILE A 117 7.88 23.09 3.10
C ILE A 117 6.73 22.09 3.28
N ALA A 118 6.85 20.89 2.72
CA ALA A 118 5.84 19.84 2.82
C ALA A 118 5.53 19.46 4.28
N VAL A 119 6.56 19.40 5.15
CA VAL A 119 6.37 19.08 6.57
C VAL A 119 5.63 20.20 7.31
N VAL A 120 6.02 21.46 7.09
CA VAL A 120 5.39 22.62 7.74
C VAL A 120 3.95 22.80 7.27
N GLU A 121 3.71 22.71 5.97
CA GLU A 121 2.37 22.86 5.39
C GLU A 121 1.46 21.68 5.77
N ALA A 122 1.97 20.45 5.79
CA ALA A 122 1.19 19.30 6.25
C ALA A 122 0.74 19.46 7.71
N ALA A 123 1.61 19.95 8.60
CA ALA A 123 1.26 20.20 9.99
C ALA A 123 0.18 21.29 10.14
N LYS A 124 0.31 22.38 9.37
CA LYS A 124 -0.69 23.46 9.35
C LYS A 124 -2.03 23.01 8.76
N ASN A 125 -2.02 22.23 7.69
CA ASN A 125 -3.25 21.72 7.07
C ASN A 125 -3.95 20.72 7.98
N PHE A 126 -3.18 19.88 8.67
CA PHE A 126 -3.72 18.94 9.64
C PHE A 126 -4.37 19.63 10.84
N SER A 127 -3.83 20.76 11.31
CA SER A 127 -4.47 21.52 12.40
C SER A 127 -5.80 22.16 11.99
N MET A 128 -6.01 22.36 10.68
CA MET A 128 -7.30 22.76 10.09
C MET A 128 -8.21 21.57 9.76
N GLY A 129 -7.79 20.33 10.06
CA GLY A 129 -8.56 19.12 9.81
C GLY A 129 -8.52 18.65 8.35
N ILE A 130 -7.47 18.98 7.60
CA ILE A 130 -7.34 18.62 6.18
C ILE A 130 -6.02 17.87 5.96
N VAL A 131 -6.07 16.73 5.28
CA VAL A 131 -4.90 15.96 4.83
C VAL A 131 -4.96 15.81 3.31
N ALA A 132 -3.98 16.39 2.61
CA ALA A 132 -4.01 16.56 1.16
C ALA A 132 -5.32 17.22 0.69
N GLN A 133 -6.25 16.41 0.20
CA GLN A 133 -7.55 16.82 -0.35
C GLN A 133 -8.74 16.30 0.46
N TYR A 134 -8.49 15.62 1.59
CA TYR A 134 -9.50 14.96 2.39
C TYR A 134 -9.65 15.61 3.76
N GLU A 135 -10.90 15.80 4.19
CA GLU A 135 -11.21 16.26 5.54
C GLU A 135 -11.10 15.11 6.55
N THR A 136 -10.65 15.44 7.76
CA THR A 136 -10.54 14.48 8.88
C THR A 136 -11.86 14.28 9.62
N ALA A 137 -12.91 15.03 9.27
CA ALA A 137 -14.21 14.98 9.94
C ALA A 137 -14.97 13.68 9.60
N GLY A 138 -15.32 12.90 10.63
CA GLY A 138 -16.11 11.67 10.47
C GLY A 138 -15.30 10.40 10.14
N LEU A 139 -13.97 10.42 10.35
CA LEU A 139 -13.22 9.15 10.35
C LEU A 139 -13.73 8.28 11.52
N PRO A 140 -13.92 6.96 11.32
CA PRO A 140 -14.23 6.06 12.41
C PRO A 140 -13.11 6.11 13.44
N VAL A 141 -13.38 6.76 14.56
CA VAL A 141 -12.45 6.91 15.67
C VAL A 141 -12.18 5.55 16.31
N GLY A 142 -10.92 5.13 16.25
CA GLY A 142 -10.32 4.17 17.17
C GLY A 142 -10.70 2.71 16.94
N ILE A 143 -9.69 1.85 16.86
CA ILE A 143 -9.87 0.46 17.28
C ILE A 143 -10.41 0.53 18.71
N LYS A 144 -11.63 0.03 18.91
CA LYS A 144 -12.28 -0.02 20.21
C LYS A 144 -11.57 -1.08 21.06
N ALA A 145 -10.39 -0.73 21.57
CA ALA A 145 -9.62 -1.55 22.49
C ALA A 145 -10.21 -1.43 23.89
N GLY A 146 -11.40 -2.02 24.07
CA GLY A 146 -12.04 -2.12 25.38
C GLY A 146 -11.39 -3.20 26.24
N PRO A 147 -11.77 -3.29 27.53
CA PRO A 147 -11.34 -4.37 28.43
C PRO A 147 -11.59 -5.79 27.88
N GLU A 148 -12.53 -5.93 26.94
CA GLU A 148 -12.83 -7.16 26.19
C GLU A 148 -11.58 -7.76 25.51
N VAL A 149 -10.68 -6.92 25.00
CA VAL A 149 -9.45 -7.39 24.33
C VAL A 149 -8.53 -8.11 25.30
N LEU A 150 -8.43 -7.66 26.56
CA LEU A 150 -7.61 -8.32 27.58
C LEU A 150 -8.14 -9.71 27.93
N ILE A 151 -9.47 -9.87 27.96
CA ILE A 151 -10.12 -11.16 28.23
C ILE A 151 -9.83 -12.13 27.08
N ILE A 152 -10.02 -11.70 25.84
CA ILE A 152 -9.80 -12.54 24.64
C ILE A 152 -8.34 -12.97 24.55
N VAL A 153 -7.39 -12.04 24.71
CA VAL A 153 -5.95 -12.34 24.67
C VAL A 153 -5.56 -13.27 25.82
N GLY A 154 -6.10 -13.07 27.02
CA GLY A 154 -5.86 -13.94 28.17
C GLY A 154 -6.34 -15.37 27.96
N VAL A 155 -7.52 -15.56 27.38
CA VAL A 155 -8.07 -16.90 27.06
C VAL A 155 -7.22 -17.60 26.00
N ILE A 156 -6.83 -16.90 24.93
CA ILE A 156 -5.96 -17.45 23.89
C ILE A 156 -4.61 -17.87 24.50
N ALA A 157 -3.97 -16.99 25.27
CA ALA A 157 -2.70 -17.29 25.93
C ALA A 157 -2.82 -18.50 26.86
N MET A 158 -3.91 -18.61 27.63
CA MET A 158 -4.17 -19.74 28.51
C MET A 158 -4.30 -21.04 27.70
N LEU A 159 -5.14 -21.07 26.66
CA LEU A 159 -5.34 -22.25 25.81
C LEU A 159 -4.06 -22.72 25.12
N PHE A 160 -3.25 -21.79 24.59
CA PHE A 160 -1.98 -22.14 23.96
C PHE A 160 -0.94 -22.59 25.00
N SER A 161 -0.93 -22.00 26.21
CA SER A 161 -0.01 -22.42 27.28
C SER A 161 -0.31 -23.82 27.84
N VAL A 162 -1.58 -24.28 27.79
CA VAL A 162 -1.98 -25.62 28.26
C VAL A 162 -1.26 -26.72 27.47
N VAL A 163 -1.02 -26.53 26.17
CA VAL A 163 -0.28 -27.47 25.31
C VAL A 163 1.18 -27.67 25.78
N TRP A 164 1.78 -26.64 26.40
CA TRP A 164 3.17 -26.68 26.86
C TRP A 164 3.31 -27.02 28.34
N VAL A 165 2.26 -26.77 29.15
CA VAL A 165 2.26 -27.02 30.61
C VAL A 165 1.83 -28.44 30.94
N PHE A 166 1.00 -29.07 30.09
CA PHE A 166 0.65 -30.48 30.22
C PHE A 166 1.33 -31.28 29.11
N PRO A 167 2.62 -31.64 29.26
CA PRO A 167 3.23 -32.65 28.40
C PRO A 167 2.59 -33.98 28.79
N GLY A 168 1.69 -34.48 27.93
CA GLY A 168 1.26 -35.88 28.00
C GLY A 168 2.44 -36.82 27.82
#